data_AF-A0A7M7P3Z5-F1
#
_entry.id   AF-A0A7M7P3Z5-F1
#
_cell.length_a   1.000
_cell.length_b   1.000
_cell.length_c   1.000
_cell.angle_alpha   90.00
_cell.angle_beta   90.00
_cell.angle_gamma   90.00
#
_symmetry.space_group_name_H-M   'P 1'
#
loop_
_entity.id
_entity.type
_entity.pdbx_description
1 polymer ?
#
loop_
_entity_poly.entity_id
_entity_poly.type
_entity_poly.pdbx_seq_one_letter_code
_entity_poly.pdbx_strand_id
1 'polypeptide(L)'
;MDVGSVAIFCVIFITGFPGNTIILAAYATKPQKKSTDLLIIIQALVDLTACIIPQSEMISGVVICWMTLIIRLSTNLGTLFLTFVIAVDRYVTVCKPFGRHLTKTQAVVLAIASLAFSLLINLATLGYFKVIKVEDVTSAGCIWTYAVASPLQISMNVLQTVLFFVAVAVIMFSYTKIFTLIRRQARVRTEMDAGLASHTVTRTTSIIGTISESVTASGRGSRKAWKNNIAPTANMQSSLINESSGVQNPGYLEVPSPRPGGEPSNSVRTLSNSPEGPVAGRDGPSSASMEIAAAQSSAAAAGHPSQPGENSGSNRPTRRVHGDRTTKMLLFITVLLIVSWVPYVLIFSLPAHAYIYLVTRIISYKVVYSITRIRGFNHMINAFVYWAVNPVFRQDVKRVFIHLRKLTNR
;
A
#
# COMPACT_ATOMS: atom_id res chain seq x y z
N MET A 1 -6.87 1.76 42.58
CA MET A 1 -6.96 2.15 41.17
C MET A 1 -6.04 3.34 40.96
N ASP A 2 -5.04 3.25 40.08
CA ASP A 2 -4.15 4.38 39.79
C ASP A 2 -4.88 5.42 38.93
N VAL A 3 -4.89 6.68 39.37
CA VAL A 3 -5.55 7.79 38.64
C VAL A 3 -4.92 7.97 37.26
N GLY A 4 -3.61 7.71 37.12
CA GLY A 4 -2.90 7.70 35.84
C GLY A 4 -3.43 6.63 34.88
N SER A 5 -3.62 5.38 35.33
CA SER A 5 -4.24 4.30 34.55
C SER A 5 -5.59 4.71 33.97
N VAL A 6 -6.45 5.29 34.81
CA VAL A 6 -7.81 5.68 34.43
C VAL A 6 -7.78 6.83 33.44
N ALA A 7 -7.01 7.89 33.71
CA ALA A 7 -6.88 9.03 32.81
C ALA A 7 -6.36 8.61 31.42
N ILE A 8 -5.31 7.77 31.37
CA ILE A 8 -4.78 7.21 30.11
C ILE A 8 -5.85 6.41 29.37
N PHE A 9 -6.58 5.54 30.07
CA PHE A 9 -7.65 4.75 29.44
C PHE A 9 -8.79 5.63 28.91
N CYS A 10 -9.27 6.60 29.70
CA CYS A 10 -10.31 7.53 29.27
C CYS A 10 -9.89 8.31 28.02
N VAL A 11 -8.64 8.81 27.94
CA VAL A 11 -8.14 9.48 26.73
C VAL A 11 -8.10 8.52 25.53
N ILE A 12 -7.62 7.28 25.71
CA ILE A 12 -7.62 6.25 24.65
C ILE A 12 -9.04 5.93 24.18
N PHE A 13 -9.97 5.72 25.10
CA PHE A 13 -11.36 5.37 24.79
C PHE A 13 -12.08 6.53 24.07
N ILE A 14 -12.09 7.72 24.67
CA ILE A 14 -12.85 8.89 24.18
C ILE A 14 -12.35 9.35 22.81
N THR A 15 -11.07 9.21 22.50
CA THR A 15 -10.52 9.62 21.20
C THR A 15 -10.46 8.47 20.18
N GLY A 16 -10.01 7.28 20.61
CA GLY A 16 -9.79 6.13 19.76
C GLY A 16 -11.07 5.42 19.33
N PHE A 17 -12.08 5.32 20.20
CA PHE A 17 -13.37 4.72 19.84
C PHE A 17 -14.07 5.46 18.68
N PRO A 18 -14.36 6.78 18.75
CA PRO A 18 -14.96 7.48 17.62
C PRO A 18 -13.99 7.59 16.44
N GLY A 19 -12.70 7.79 16.69
CA GLY A 19 -11.69 7.90 15.65
C GLY A 19 -11.62 6.67 14.73
N ASN A 20 -11.50 5.48 15.30
CA ASN A 20 -11.46 4.23 14.53
C ASN A 20 -12.82 3.86 13.93
N THR A 21 -13.92 4.21 14.60
CA THR A 21 -15.28 4.05 14.03
C THR A 21 -15.44 4.88 12.75
N ILE A 22 -14.93 6.12 12.72
CA ILE A 22 -14.93 6.98 11.53
C ILE A 22 -14.01 6.42 10.43
N ILE A 23 -12.83 5.89 10.77
CA ILE A 23 -11.96 5.18 9.80
C ILE A 23 -12.70 4.00 9.18
N LEU A 24 -13.27 3.14 10.02
CA LEU A 24 -13.99 1.95 9.61
C LEU A 24 -15.14 2.31 8.66
N ALA A 25 -15.99 3.28 9.03
CA ALA A 25 -17.08 3.74 8.19
C ALA A 25 -16.60 4.27 6.83
N ALA A 26 -15.61 5.18 6.82
CA ALA A 26 -15.11 5.82 5.59
C ALA A 26 -14.43 4.84 4.61
N TYR A 27 -13.85 3.74 5.09
CA TYR A 27 -13.25 2.71 4.24
C TYR A 27 -14.25 1.58 3.90
N ALA A 28 -15.17 1.23 4.81
CA ALA A 28 -16.23 0.26 4.56
C ALA A 28 -17.21 0.73 3.47
N THR A 29 -17.54 2.03 3.41
CA THR A 29 -18.44 2.59 2.38
C THR A 29 -17.80 2.74 0.99
N LYS A 30 -16.51 2.37 0.79
CA LYS A 30 -15.87 2.45 -0.53
C LYS A 30 -16.41 1.36 -1.46
N PRO A 31 -16.88 1.72 -2.68
CA PRO A 31 -17.46 0.74 -3.61
C PRO A 31 -16.41 -0.23 -4.17
N GLN A 32 -15.19 0.26 -4.45
CA GLN A 32 -14.07 -0.56 -4.89
C GLN A 32 -12.95 -0.54 -3.85
N LYS A 33 -12.85 -1.61 -3.06
CA LYS A 33 -11.80 -1.81 -2.04
C LYS A 33 -10.56 -2.48 -2.63
N LYS A 34 -9.38 -1.94 -2.32
CA LYS A 34 -8.05 -2.49 -2.63
C LYS A 34 -7.53 -3.36 -1.47
N SER A 35 -6.40 -4.04 -1.65
CA SER A 35 -5.67 -4.75 -0.57
C SER A 35 -5.40 -3.83 0.62
N THR A 36 -4.79 -2.65 0.38
CA THR A 36 -4.53 -1.66 1.44
C THR A 36 -5.80 -1.23 2.17
N ASP A 37 -6.92 -1.04 1.46
CA ASP A 37 -8.18 -0.58 2.09
C ASP A 37 -8.72 -1.64 3.08
N LEU A 38 -8.56 -2.94 2.75
CA LEU A 38 -8.92 -4.04 3.65
C LEU A 38 -7.99 -4.15 4.85
N LEU A 39 -6.67 -3.97 4.66
CA LEU A 39 -5.70 -3.94 5.76
C LEU A 39 -5.99 -2.78 6.74
N ILE A 40 -6.37 -1.61 6.21
CA ILE A 40 -6.78 -0.44 7.02
C ILE A 40 -8.06 -0.73 7.82
N ILE A 41 -9.04 -1.42 7.23
CA ILE A 41 -10.25 -1.85 7.93
C ILE A 41 -9.91 -2.81 9.08
N ILE A 42 -9.06 -3.81 8.83
CA ILE A 42 -8.64 -4.78 9.87
C ILE A 42 -7.86 -4.07 10.99
N GLN A 43 -6.94 -3.15 10.64
CA GLN A 43 -6.22 -2.32 11.59
C GLN A 43 -7.17 -1.51 12.48
N ALA A 44 -8.18 -0.84 11.90
CA ALA A 44 -9.17 -0.07 12.65
C ALA A 44 -10.01 -0.93 13.60
N LEU A 45 -10.31 -2.20 13.24
CA LEU A 45 -11.01 -3.14 14.12
C LEU A 45 -10.13 -3.59 15.32
N VAL A 46 -8.84 -3.82 15.08
CA VAL A 46 -7.87 -4.14 16.13
C VAL A 46 -7.67 -2.96 17.09
N ASP A 47 -7.55 -1.75 16.54
CA ASP A 47 -7.43 -0.52 17.32
C ASP A 47 -8.70 -0.23 18.13
N LEU A 48 -9.90 -0.42 17.55
CA LEU A 48 -11.18 -0.32 18.25
C LEU A 48 -11.26 -1.30 19.43
N THR A 49 -10.87 -2.56 19.20
CA THR A 49 -10.81 -3.60 20.24
C THR A 49 -9.88 -3.19 21.39
N ALA A 50 -8.69 -2.66 21.06
CA ALA A 50 -7.71 -2.21 22.04
C ALA A 50 -8.14 -0.94 22.81
N CYS A 51 -8.97 -0.09 22.20
CA CYS A 51 -9.52 1.12 22.84
C CYS A 51 -10.67 0.82 23.81
N ILE A 52 -11.50 -0.20 23.53
CA ILE A 52 -12.64 -0.57 24.39
C ILE A 52 -12.17 -1.33 25.64
N ILE A 53 -11.16 -2.19 25.50
CA ILE A 53 -10.66 -3.01 26.62
C ILE A 53 -10.01 -2.12 27.68
N PRO A 54 -10.43 -2.19 28.97
CA PRO A 54 -9.85 -1.39 30.06
C PRO A 54 -8.51 -1.96 30.58
N GLN A 55 -7.78 -1.18 31.37
CA GLN A 55 -6.49 -1.62 31.94
C GLN A 55 -6.72 -2.71 33.00
N SER A 56 -5.74 -3.60 33.22
CA SER A 56 -5.83 -4.67 34.22
C SER A 56 -6.15 -4.15 35.63
N GLU A 57 -5.59 -2.98 35.98
CA GLU A 57 -5.80 -2.32 37.28
C GLU A 57 -7.23 -1.77 37.48
N MET A 58 -8.07 -1.77 36.43
CA MET A 58 -9.46 -1.33 36.45
C MET A 58 -10.47 -2.49 36.51
N ILE A 59 -9.98 -3.73 36.53
CA ILE A 59 -10.79 -4.94 36.39
C ILE A 59 -10.65 -5.78 37.67
N SER A 60 -11.80 -6.23 38.20
CA SER A 60 -11.83 -7.31 39.20
C SER A 60 -12.08 -8.66 38.53
N GLY A 61 -11.48 -9.72 39.09
CA GLY A 61 -11.63 -11.10 38.63
C GLY A 61 -10.43 -11.59 37.80
N VAL A 62 -9.86 -12.72 38.23
CA VAL A 62 -8.62 -13.30 37.67
C VAL A 62 -8.77 -13.65 36.19
N VAL A 63 -9.90 -14.24 35.80
CA VAL A 63 -10.18 -14.64 34.41
C VAL A 63 -10.26 -13.43 33.48
N ILE A 64 -11.01 -12.39 33.88
CA ILE A 64 -11.18 -11.18 33.07
C ILE A 64 -9.85 -10.39 32.97
N CYS A 65 -9.05 -10.37 34.05
CA CYS A 65 -7.69 -9.83 33.99
C CYS A 65 -6.80 -10.58 32.99
N TRP A 66 -6.79 -11.91 33.00
CA TRP A 66 -6.00 -12.69 32.04
C TRP A 66 -6.44 -12.42 30.60
N MET A 67 -7.74 -12.44 30.32
CA MET A 67 -8.28 -12.16 28.99
C MET A 67 -7.88 -10.76 28.51
N THR A 68 -8.05 -9.73 29.35
CA THR A 68 -7.71 -8.35 28.97
C THR A 68 -6.20 -8.11 28.86
N LEU A 69 -5.37 -8.74 29.69
CA LEU A 69 -3.91 -8.72 29.56
C LEU A 69 -3.46 -9.35 28.24
N ILE A 70 -3.93 -10.57 27.93
CA ILE A 70 -3.58 -11.29 26.71
C ILE A 70 -4.06 -10.51 25.47
N ILE A 71 -5.31 -10.04 25.46
CA ILE A 71 -5.83 -9.29 24.30
C ILE A 71 -5.06 -7.97 24.14
N ARG A 72 -4.75 -7.23 25.21
CA ARG A 72 -3.93 -6.01 25.11
C ARG A 72 -2.54 -6.26 24.55
N LEU A 73 -1.86 -7.31 25.00
CA LEU A 73 -0.54 -7.65 24.47
C LEU A 73 -0.63 -8.08 23.00
N SER A 74 -1.67 -8.85 22.66
CA SER A 74 -1.93 -9.35 21.30
C SER A 74 -2.33 -8.27 20.31
N THR A 75 -3.19 -7.30 20.70
CA THR A 75 -3.60 -6.19 19.82
C THR A 75 -2.46 -5.22 19.56
N ASN A 76 -1.62 -4.95 20.56
CA ASN A 76 -0.39 -4.20 20.37
C ASN A 76 0.51 -4.89 19.34
N LEU A 77 0.91 -6.15 19.59
CA LEU A 77 1.80 -6.90 18.70
C LEU A 77 1.18 -7.09 17.29
N GLY A 78 -0.14 -7.30 17.23
CA GLY A 78 -0.92 -7.35 16.00
C GLY A 78 -0.83 -6.06 15.19
N THR A 79 -0.97 -4.89 15.83
CA THR A 79 -0.84 -3.58 15.17
C THR A 79 0.56 -3.36 14.58
N LEU A 80 1.63 -3.85 15.23
CA LEU A 80 2.98 -3.85 14.66
C LEU A 80 3.06 -4.70 13.38
N PHE A 81 2.57 -5.95 13.42
CA PHE A 81 2.63 -6.84 12.25
C PHE A 81 1.70 -6.39 11.12
N LEU A 82 0.52 -5.86 11.42
CA LEU A 82 -0.36 -5.25 10.42
C LEU A 82 0.30 -4.03 9.77
N THR A 83 1.00 -3.19 10.54
CA THR A 83 1.80 -2.08 10.00
C THR A 83 2.91 -2.57 9.08
N PHE A 84 3.56 -3.69 9.42
CA PHE A 84 4.52 -4.38 8.55
C PHE A 84 3.88 -4.88 7.24
N VAL A 85 2.74 -5.58 7.30
CA VAL A 85 2.03 -6.06 6.10
C VAL A 85 1.57 -4.88 5.23
N ILE A 86 1.07 -3.80 5.83
CA ILE A 86 0.73 -2.56 5.13
C ILE A 86 1.96 -1.95 4.44
N ALA A 87 3.10 -1.83 5.12
CA ALA A 87 4.31 -1.28 4.52
C ALA A 87 4.78 -2.09 3.30
N VAL A 88 4.70 -3.43 3.36
CA VAL A 88 5.03 -4.32 2.24
C VAL A 88 4.02 -4.20 1.09
N ASP A 89 2.71 -4.21 1.36
CA ASP A 89 1.64 -4.00 0.37
C ASP A 89 1.81 -2.65 -0.38
N ARG A 90 2.13 -1.59 0.37
CA ARG A 90 2.45 -0.27 -0.20
C ARG A 90 3.72 -0.28 -1.04
N TYR A 91 4.78 -0.94 -0.56
CA TYR A 91 6.03 -1.04 -1.30
C TYR A 91 5.84 -1.76 -2.64
N VAL A 92 5.16 -2.91 -2.66
CA VAL A 92 4.87 -3.65 -3.90
C VAL A 92 4.00 -2.81 -4.85
N THR A 93 2.89 -2.25 -4.34
CA THR A 93 1.93 -1.47 -5.13
C THR A 93 2.55 -0.21 -5.75
N VAL A 94 3.46 0.47 -5.04
CA VAL A 94 4.07 1.74 -5.51
C VAL A 94 5.38 1.50 -6.28
N CYS A 95 6.22 0.56 -5.83
CA CYS A 95 7.56 0.37 -6.40
C CYS A 95 7.67 -0.72 -7.47
N LYS A 96 6.71 -1.64 -7.55
CA LYS A 96 6.68 -2.70 -8.57
C LYS A 96 5.40 -2.63 -9.39
N PRO A 97 5.21 -1.59 -10.24
CA PRO A 97 3.95 -1.38 -10.97
C PRO A 97 3.56 -2.54 -11.91
N PHE A 98 4.54 -3.28 -12.44
CA PHE A 98 4.35 -4.49 -13.26
C PHE A 98 4.70 -5.79 -12.50
N GLY A 99 4.97 -5.71 -11.20
CA GLY A 99 5.23 -6.89 -10.38
C GLY A 99 3.95 -7.60 -9.94
N ARG A 100 4.10 -8.78 -9.35
CA ARG A 100 2.99 -9.53 -8.75
C ARG A 100 2.49 -8.78 -7.50
N HIS A 101 1.29 -8.20 -7.57
CA HIS A 101 0.67 -7.45 -6.46
C HIS A 101 -0.04 -8.40 -5.49
N LEU A 102 -0.20 -7.94 -4.24
CA LEU A 102 -0.92 -8.68 -3.21
C LEU A 102 -2.41 -8.71 -3.56
N THR A 103 -3.00 -9.90 -3.70
CA THR A 103 -4.45 -10.01 -3.94
C THR A 103 -5.24 -9.66 -2.68
N LYS A 104 -6.52 -9.32 -2.83
CA LYS A 104 -7.41 -9.01 -1.69
C LYS A 104 -7.45 -10.16 -0.67
N THR A 105 -7.57 -11.39 -1.16
CA THR A 105 -7.57 -12.61 -0.35
C THR A 105 -6.24 -12.80 0.37
N GLN A 106 -5.11 -12.63 -0.33
CA GLN A 106 -3.78 -12.73 0.30
C GLN A 106 -3.56 -11.67 1.39
N ALA A 107 -4.03 -10.44 1.19
CA ALA A 107 -3.94 -9.38 2.19
C ALA A 107 -4.73 -9.74 3.47
N VAL A 108 -5.96 -10.24 3.32
CA VAL A 108 -6.78 -10.69 4.45
C VAL A 108 -6.16 -11.90 5.16
N VAL A 109 -5.67 -12.89 4.42
CA VAL A 109 -5.00 -14.08 4.98
C VAL A 109 -3.74 -13.69 5.75
N LEU A 110 -2.87 -12.83 5.22
CA LEU A 110 -1.68 -12.35 5.92
C LEU A 110 -2.04 -11.55 7.18
N ALA A 111 -3.09 -10.74 7.13
CA ALA A 111 -3.57 -9.99 8.29
C ALA A 111 -4.08 -10.92 9.40
N ILE A 112 -4.95 -11.88 9.07
CA ILE A 112 -5.48 -12.86 10.03
C ILE A 112 -4.34 -13.73 10.60
N ALA A 113 -3.42 -14.20 9.77
CA ALA A 113 -2.25 -14.96 10.22
C ALA A 113 -1.36 -14.14 11.17
N SER A 114 -1.15 -12.84 10.88
CA SER A 114 -0.41 -11.93 11.76
C SER A 114 -1.07 -11.76 13.13
N LEU A 115 -2.41 -11.66 13.17
CA LEU A 115 -3.17 -11.56 14.41
C LEU A 115 -3.19 -12.87 15.21
N ALA A 116 -3.35 -14.01 14.53
CA ALA A 116 -3.28 -15.33 15.16
C ALA A 116 -1.87 -15.61 15.74
N PHE A 117 -0.81 -15.25 15.02
CA PHE A 117 0.57 -15.34 15.50
C PHE A 117 0.82 -14.42 16.71
N SER A 118 0.29 -13.20 16.67
CA SER A 118 0.37 -12.24 17.80
C SER A 118 -0.33 -12.77 19.05
N LEU A 119 -1.49 -13.43 18.87
CA LEU A 119 -2.22 -14.08 19.95
C LEU A 119 -1.43 -15.26 20.51
N LEU A 120 -0.93 -16.15 19.64
CA LEU A 120 -0.18 -17.35 20.03
C LEU A 120 1.08 -17.02 20.86
N ILE A 121 1.85 -16.01 20.45
CA ILE A 121 3.02 -15.53 21.22
C ILE A 121 2.60 -15.07 22.62
N ASN A 122 1.50 -14.33 22.72
CA ASN A 122 1.07 -13.77 24.01
C ASN A 122 0.28 -14.77 24.87
N LEU A 123 -0.19 -15.89 24.33
CA LEU A 123 -0.68 -17.02 25.13
C LEU A 123 0.43 -17.63 26.01
N ALA A 124 1.68 -17.61 25.56
CA ALA A 124 2.81 -18.10 26.36
C ALA A 124 3.01 -17.34 27.68
N THR A 125 2.43 -16.13 27.82
CA THR A 125 2.45 -15.35 29.08
C THR A 125 1.79 -16.09 30.24
N LEU A 126 0.83 -16.98 29.96
CA LEU A 126 0.20 -17.86 30.95
C LEU A 126 1.21 -18.75 31.70
N GLY A 127 2.34 -19.08 31.05
CA GLY A 127 3.39 -19.93 31.62
C GLY A 127 4.42 -19.21 32.49
N TYR A 128 4.43 -17.86 32.54
CA TYR A 128 5.45 -17.10 33.30
C TYR A 128 4.95 -15.83 34.01
N PHE A 129 3.73 -15.36 33.76
CA PHE A 129 3.09 -14.33 34.59
C PHE A 129 2.21 -14.94 35.68
N LYS A 130 2.09 -14.21 36.80
CA LYS A 130 1.12 -14.44 37.87
C LYS A 130 0.24 -13.21 38.00
N VAL A 131 -1.07 -13.39 37.89
CA VAL A 131 -2.05 -12.34 38.21
C VAL A 131 -2.32 -12.36 39.72
N ILE A 132 -2.28 -11.18 40.33
CA ILE A 132 -2.55 -10.92 41.73
C ILE A 132 -3.75 -9.97 41.80
N LYS A 133 -4.78 -10.36 42.56
CA LYS A 133 -5.87 -9.46 42.93
C LYS A 133 -5.38 -8.48 44.00
N VAL A 134 -5.70 -7.21 43.83
CA VAL A 134 -5.57 -6.21 44.89
C VAL A 134 -6.99 -5.93 45.40
N GLU A 135 -7.25 -6.33 46.64
CA GLU A 135 -8.52 -6.12 47.36
C GLU A 135 -8.26 -5.18 48.55
N ASP A 136 -7.80 -3.97 48.25
CA ASP A 136 -7.66 -2.87 49.21
C ASP A 136 -8.89 -1.96 49.16
N VAL A 137 -9.25 -1.37 50.31
CA VAL A 137 -10.46 -0.54 50.54
C VAL A 137 -10.59 0.64 49.54
N THR A 138 -9.47 1.14 49.02
CA THR A 138 -9.41 2.26 48.05
C THR A 138 -9.05 1.81 46.62
N SER A 139 -8.87 0.51 46.38
CA SER A 139 -8.20 0.04 45.16
C SER A 139 -8.48 -1.43 44.80
N ALA A 140 -9.72 -1.75 44.42
CA ALA A 140 -10.02 -2.97 43.67
C ALA A 140 -9.36 -2.96 42.28
N GLY A 141 -8.67 -4.03 41.90
CA GLY A 141 -8.08 -4.21 40.57
C GLY A 141 -7.17 -5.44 40.49
N CYS A 142 -6.66 -5.75 39.29
CA CYS A 142 -5.69 -6.84 39.10
C CYS A 142 -4.34 -6.31 38.61
N ILE A 143 -3.26 -6.83 39.19
CA ILE A 143 -1.87 -6.55 38.80
C ILE A 143 -1.24 -7.86 38.33
N TRP A 144 -0.32 -7.80 37.37
CA TRP A 144 0.47 -8.95 36.95
C TRP A 144 1.94 -8.77 37.38
N THR A 145 2.58 -9.87 37.72
CA THR A 145 4.01 -9.95 38.04
C THR A 145 4.61 -11.21 37.40
N TYR A 146 5.93 -11.34 37.37
CA TYR A 146 6.57 -12.60 36.99
C TYR A 146 6.31 -13.67 38.06
N ALA A 147 5.86 -14.85 37.65
CA ALA A 147 5.60 -15.97 38.55
C ALA A 147 6.91 -16.57 39.07
N VAL A 148 7.85 -16.80 38.16
CA VAL A 148 9.21 -17.30 38.40
C VAL A 148 10.11 -16.74 37.30
N ALA A 149 11.33 -16.32 37.64
CA ALA A 149 12.34 -15.98 36.64
C ALA A 149 12.73 -17.25 35.86
N SER A 150 12.15 -17.43 34.67
CA SER A 150 12.22 -18.66 33.91
C SER A 150 12.94 -18.49 32.56
N PRO A 151 13.59 -19.53 32.02
CA PRO A 151 14.12 -19.50 30.65
C PRO A 151 13.04 -19.16 29.61
N LEU A 152 11.79 -19.56 29.85
CA LEU A 152 10.64 -19.23 29.02
C LEU A 152 10.37 -17.73 28.94
N GLN A 153 10.33 -17.03 30.09
CA GLN A 153 10.20 -15.57 30.15
C GLN A 153 11.28 -14.87 29.33
N ILE A 154 12.56 -15.25 29.54
CA ILE A 154 13.70 -14.64 28.86
C ILE A 154 13.59 -14.87 27.35
N SER A 155 13.30 -16.12 26.94
CA SER A 155 13.15 -16.50 25.53
C SER A 155 12.02 -15.72 24.85
N MET A 156 10.87 -15.54 25.50
CA MET A 156 9.74 -14.79 24.96
C MET A 156 10.02 -13.28 24.88
N ASN A 157 10.67 -12.70 25.89
CA ASN A 157 11.10 -11.29 25.84
C ASN A 157 12.11 -11.05 24.69
N VAL A 158 13.10 -11.94 24.52
CA VAL A 158 14.07 -11.86 23.42
C VAL A 158 13.37 -12.03 22.07
N LEU A 159 12.46 -13.00 21.93
CA LEU A 159 11.69 -13.22 20.70
C LEU A 159 10.86 -11.99 20.32
N GLN A 160 10.11 -11.39 21.26
CA GLN A 160 9.35 -10.17 21.01
C GLN A 160 10.25 -8.99 20.60
N THR A 161 11.42 -8.87 21.24
CA THR A 161 12.41 -7.83 20.94
C THR A 161 12.99 -7.98 19.53
N VAL A 162 13.40 -9.20 19.16
CA VAL A 162 13.90 -9.51 17.80
C VAL A 162 12.82 -9.26 16.75
N LEU A 163 11.58 -9.73 16.99
CA LEU A 163 10.45 -9.50 16.08
C LEU A 163 10.15 -8.01 15.90
N PHE A 164 10.26 -7.20 16.95
CA PHE A 164 10.15 -5.75 16.86
C PHE A 164 11.21 -5.14 15.94
N PHE A 165 12.50 -5.41 16.18
CA PHE A 165 13.58 -4.86 15.36
C PHE A 165 13.51 -5.33 13.90
N VAL A 166 13.18 -6.60 13.65
CA VAL A 166 12.99 -7.14 12.28
C VAL A 166 11.82 -6.45 11.58
N ALA A 167 10.67 -6.32 12.24
CA ALA A 167 9.51 -5.64 11.66
C ALA A 167 9.84 -4.17 11.31
N VAL A 168 10.45 -3.43 12.26
CA VAL A 168 10.85 -2.04 12.05
C VAL A 168 11.88 -1.90 10.92
N ALA A 169 12.88 -2.78 10.84
CA ALA A 169 13.88 -2.75 9.77
C ALA A 169 13.25 -2.92 8.38
N VAL A 170 12.34 -3.89 8.20
CA VAL A 170 11.64 -4.11 6.92
C VAL A 170 10.68 -2.97 6.59
N ILE A 171 9.97 -2.43 7.59
CA ILE A 171 9.10 -1.27 7.42
C ILE A 171 9.91 -0.05 6.95
N MET A 172 11.02 0.26 7.61
CA MET A 172 11.89 1.39 7.27
C MET A 172 12.53 1.22 5.89
N PHE A 173 12.98 0.01 5.54
CA PHE A 173 13.45 -0.31 4.18
C PHE A 173 12.36 -0.07 3.13
N SER A 174 11.14 -0.56 3.38
CA SER A 174 9.99 -0.40 2.49
C SER A 174 9.68 1.07 2.24
N TYR A 175 9.53 1.89 3.29
CA TYR A 175 9.27 3.32 3.13
C TYR A 175 10.45 4.08 2.50
N THR A 176 11.69 3.72 2.79
CA THR A 176 12.87 4.32 2.15
C THR A 176 12.85 4.08 0.64
N LYS A 177 12.53 2.86 0.20
CA LYS A 177 12.37 2.55 -1.24
C LYS A 177 11.18 3.28 -1.88
N ILE A 178 10.05 3.43 -1.17
CA ILE A 178 8.92 4.21 -1.69
C ILE A 178 9.27 5.69 -1.82
N PHE A 179 9.90 6.29 -0.80
CA PHE A 179 10.24 7.71 -0.78
C PHE A 179 11.31 8.07 -1.83
N THR A 180 12.33 7.22 -2.00
CA THR A 180 13.35 7.39 -3.05
C THR A 180 12.74 7.30 -4.45
N LEU A 181 11.77 6.39 -4.68
CA LEU A 181 11.04 6.34 -5.96
C LEU A 181 10.19 7.60 -6.19
N ILE A 182 9.45 8.08 -5.19
CA ILE A 182 8.64 9.31 -5.29
C ILE A 182 9.54 10.51 -5.61
N ARG A 183 10.68 10.65 -4.93
CA ARG A 183 11.67 11.70 -5.22
C ARG A 183 12.25 11.59 -6.64
N ARG A 184 12.60 10.38 -7.11
CA ARG A 184 13.07 10.15 -8.48
C ARG A 184 12.01 10.55 -9.52
N GLN A 185 10.74 10.21 -9.29
CA GLN A 185 9.63 10.60 -10.18
C GLN A 185 9.39 12.12 -10.19
N ALA A 186 9.51 12.79 -9.04
CA ALA A 186 9.40 14.24 -8.95
C ALA A 186 10.53 14.94 -9.73
N ARG A 187 11.79 14.48 -9.55
CA ARG A 187 12.96 15.02 -10.25
C ARG A 187 12.86 14.88 -11.78
N VAL A 188 12.51 13.69 -12.27
CA VAL A 188 12.33 13.48 -13.73
C VAL A 188 11.20 14.38 -14.27
N ARG A 189 10.13 14.60 -13.49
CA ARG A 189 9.06 15.50 -13.92
C ARG A 189 9.56 16.95 -14.04
N THR A 190 10.30 17.46 -13.06
CA THR A 190 10.87 18.81 -13.14
C THR A 190 11.87 18.97 -14.29
N GLU A 191 12.65 17.92 -14.61
CA GLU A 191 13.56 17.90 -15.76
C GLU A 191 12.78 17.92 -17.10
N MET A 192 11.67 17.17 -17.20
CA MET A 192 10.79 17.20 -18.38
C MET A 192 10.06 18.53 -18.54
N ASP A 193 9.53 19.11 -17.46
CA ASP A 193 8.82 20.40 -17.48
C ASP A 193 9.79 21.55 -17.85
N ALA A 194 11.03 21.52 -17.35
CA ALA A 194 12.08 22.48 -17.73
C ALA A 194 12.54 22.32 -19.20
N GLY A 195 12.69 21.08 -19.67
CA GLY A 195 13.00 20.81 -21.08
C GLY A 195 11.91 21.32 -22.03
N LEU A 196 10.63 21.13 -21.67
CA LEU A 196 9.49 21.62 -22.45
C LEU A 196 9.45 23.16 -22.50
N ALA A 197 9.74 23.83 -21.38
CA ALA A 197 9.85 25.29 -21.34
C ALA A 197 10.96 25.80 -22.28
N SER A 198 12.15 25.17 -22.24
CA SER A 198 13.29 25.53 -23.09
C SER A 198 13.01 25.32 -24.59
N HIS A 199 12.36 24.21 -24.95
CA HIS A 199 11.94 23.96 -26.33
C HIS A 199 10.89 24.97 -26.83
N THR A 200 9.97 25.41 -25.96
CA THR A 200 8.97 26.44 -26.33
C THR A 200 9.66 27.76 -26.64
N VAL A 201 10.58 28.22 -25.77
CA VAL A 201 11.35 29.47 -25.98
C VAL A 201 12.14 29.42 -27.29
N THR A 202 12.85 28.32 -27.56
CA THR A 202 13.66 28.13 -28.78
C THR A 202 12.81 28.14 -30.05
N ARG A 203 11.57 27.62 -29.98
CA ARG A 203 10.65 27.60 -31.11
C ARG A 203 10.06 28.99 -31.39
N THR A 204 9.77 29.77 -30.34
CA THR A 204 9.31 31.15 -30.47
C THR A 204 10.39 32.06 -31.07
N THR A 205 11.65 31.95 -30.63
CA THR A 205 12.76 32.72 -31.24
C THR A 205 13.05 32.31 -32.68
N SER A 206 12.97 31.02 -33.00
CA SER A 206 13.10 30.53 -34.38
C SER A 206 12.04 31.13 -35.32
N ILE A 207 10.76 31.16 -34.89
CA ILE A 207 9.65 31.73 -35.68
C ILE A 207 9.83 33.24 -35.88
N ILE A 208 10.26 33.98 -34.85
CA ILE A 208 10.56 35.42 -34.96
C ILE A 208 11.70 35.67 -35.96
N GLY A 209 12.73 34.82 -35.96
CA GLY A 209 13.81 34.86 -36.96
C GLY A 209 13.31 34.68 -38.39
N THR A 210 12.43 33.70 -38.65
CA THR A 210 11.90 33.44 -40.00
C THR A 210 10.96 34.54 -40.50
N ILE A 211 10.24 35.21 -39.60
CA ILE A 211 9.42 36.38 -39.94
C ILE A 211 10.32 37.57 -40.31
N SER A 212 11.47 37.74 -39.67
CA SER A 212 12.44 38.81 -40.00
C SER A 212 13.08 38.61 -41.40
N GLU A 213 13.43 37.38 -41.77
CA GLU A 213 14.00 37.08 -43.10
C GLU A 213 12.98 37.20 -44.25
N SER A 214 11.69 36.95 -43.99
CA SER A 214 10.63 37.07 -45.01
C SER A 214 10.18 38.50 -45.30
N VAL A 215 10.54 39.49 -44.46
CA VAL A 215 10.24 40.92 -44.69
C VAL A 215 11.35 41.65 -45.46
N THR A 216 12.55 41.08 -45.55
CA THR A 216 13.70 41.71 -46.25
C THR A 216 13.94 41.22 -47.68
N ALA A 217 13.22 40.19 -48.14
CA ALA A 217 13.38 39.58 -49.46
C ALA A 217 12.52 40.24 -50.57
N SER A 218 12.55 41.57 -50.68
CA SER A 218 12.01 42.30 -51.85
C SER A 218 13.03 43.33 -52.34
N GLY A 219 13.98 42.88 -53.18
CA GLY A 219 15.12 43.72 -53.54
C GLY A 219 16.13 43.10 -54.52
N ARG A 220 15.74 43.02 -55.80
CA ARG A 220 16.64 43.21 -56.97
C ARG A 220 17.88 42.29 -57.15
N GLY A 221 17.85 41.51 -58.22
CA GLY A 221 18.88 41.65 -59.27
C GLY A 221 20.04 40.65 -59.32
N SER A 222 19.84 39.59 -60.11
CA SER A 222 20.84 38.64 -60.62
C SER A 222 22.18 39.25 -61.12
N ARG A 223 23.32 38.68 -60.69
CA ARG A 223 24.51 38.46 -61.54
C ARG A 223 25.35 37.26 -61.05
N LYS A 224 25.99 36.52 -61.97
CA LYS A 224 26.67 35.22 -61.77
C LYS A 224 28.21 35.34 -61.70
N ALA A 225 28.85 34.21 -61.37
CA ALA A 225 30.28 33.83 -61.55
C ALA A 225 31.28 34.35 -60.47
N TRP A 226 32.32 33.60 -60.06
CA TRP A 226 32.71 32.17 -60.24
C TRP A 226 33.62 31.70 -59.09
N LYS A 227 33.71 30.36 -58.93
CA LYS A 227 34.41 29.56 -57.90
C LYS A 227 35.88 29.92 -57.60
N ASN A 228 36.38 29.52 -56.42
CA ASN A 228 37.28 28.35 -56.29
C ASN A 228 37.36 27.79 -54.86
N ASN A 229 37.51 26.47 -54.74
CA ASN A 229 37.71 25.73 -53.49
C ASN A 229 39.20 25.59 -53.16
N ILE A 230 39.56 25.34 -51.90
CA ILE A 230 40.60 24.37 -51.46
C ILE A 230 40.43 24.07 -49.95
N ALA A 231 40.62 22.80 -49.61
CA ALA A 231 40.86 22.20 -48.27
C ALA A 231 41.81 20.98 -48.52
N PRO A 232 42.32 20.18 -47.55
CA PRO A 232 41.96 20.09 -46.13
C PRO A 232 43.12 19.72 -45.12
N THR A 233 42.72 19.35 -43.88
CA THR A 233 43.32 18.37 -42.93
C THR A 233 44.60 18.63 -42.09
N ALA A 234 44.46 18.36 -40.77
CA ALA A 234 45.48 17.78 -39.87
C ALA A 234 44.82 17.04 -38.66
N ASN A 235 45.50 16.97 -37.50
CA ASN A 235 45.55 15.81 -36.57
C ASN A 235 45.44 16.24 -35.07
N MET A 236 45.55 15.43 -33.98
CA MET A 236 45.94 14.01 -33.71
C MET A 236 45.36 13.61 -32.31
N GLN A 237 44.53 12.57 -32.11
CA GLN A 237 44.79 11.13 -31.86
C GLN A 237 45.57 10.73 -30.57
N SER A 238 44.92 9.95 -29.68
CA SER A 238 45.42 8.92 -28.71
C SER A 238 44.32 8.69 -27.64
N SER A 239 44.00 7.49 -27.10
CA SER A 239 44.77 6.25 -26.93
C SER A 239 44.00 4.95 -27.21
N LEU A 240 44.73 3.90 -27.62
CA LEU A 240 44.29 2.52 -27.85
C LEU A 240 44.45 1.64 -26.59
N ILE A 241 43.71 0.53 -26.48
CA ILE A 241 44.26 -0.85 -26.42
C ILE A 241 43.28 -1.78 -27.17
N ASN A 242 43.81 -2.75 -27.91
CA ASN A 242 43.08 -3.79 -28.63
C ASN A 242 43.77 -5.14 -28.37
N GLU A 243 43.03 -6.21 -28.11
CA GLU A 243 43.55 -7.58 -28.22
C GLU A 243 42.45 -8.55 -28.65
N SER A 244 42.83 -9.68 -29.26
CA SER A 244 41.99 -10.38 -30.24
C SER A 244 41.45 -11.73 -29.77
N SER A 245 40.42 -12.19 -30.49
CA SER A 245 40.13 -13.62 -30.78
C SER A 245 39.72 -14.53 -29.62
N GLY A 246 38.43 -14.90 -29.58
CA GLY A 246 37.93 -15.96 -28.70
C GLY A 246 36.50 -16.37 -29.06
N VAL A 247 36.32 -17.61 -29.55
CA VAL A 247 35.02 -18.17 -29.94
C VAL A 247 34.20 -18.52 -28.70
N GLN A 248 32.93 -18.11 -28.64
CA GLN A 248 31.75 -18.94 -28.30
C GLN A 248 30.47 -18.10 -28.15
N ASN A 249 29.35 -18.61 -28.67
CA ASN A 249 28.01 -18.03 -28.56
C ASN A 249 27.05 -19.14 -28.10
N PRO A 250 26.36 -18.97 -26.97
CA PRO A 250 24.91 -19.18 -26.97
C PRO A 250 24.18 -18.14 -26.08
N GLY A 251 22.88 -17.89 -26.22
CA GLY A 251 21.90 -18.41 -27.16
C GLY A 251 20.51 -17.89 -26.72
N TYR A 252 19.80 -17.20 -27.62
CA TYR A 252 18.44 -16.73 -27.33
C TYR A 252 17.47 -17.93 -27.41
N LEU A 253 16.62 -18.08 -26.39
CA LEU A 253 15.64 -19.15 -26.33
C LEU A 253 14.23 -18.58 -26.47
N GLU A 254 13.70 -18.65 -27.68
CA GLU A 254 12.35 -18.24 -28.08
C GLU A 254 11.69 -19.44 -28.78
N VAL A 255 10.57 -19.94 -28.25
CA VAL A 255 9.85 -21.13 -28.77
C VAL A 255 8.33 -20.89 -28.71
N PRO A 256 7.54 -21.31 -29.71
CA PRO A 256 6.28 -20.64 -30.06
C PRO A 256 5.00 -21.43 -29.71
N SER A 257 3.86 -20.79 -29.98
CA SER A 257 2.50 -21.36 -29.93
C SER A 257 2.16 -22.18 -31.19
N PRO A 258 1.41 -23.30 -31.08
CA PRO A 258 0.71 -23.87 -32.23
C PRO A 258 -0.74 -24.35 -31.98
N ARG A 259 -1.61 -24.06 -32.96
CA ARG A 259 -2.84 -24.77 -33.40
C ARG A 259 -3.09 -24.33 -34.87
N PRO A 260 -3.86 -25.04 -35.73
CA PRO A 260 -4.79 -26.16 -35.44
C PRO A 260 -4.74 -27.39 -36.40
N GLY A 261 -5.43 -28.47 -36.00
CA GLY A 261 -6.28 -29.30 -36.90
C GLY A 261 -5.66 -30.53 -37.61
N GLY A 262 -6.32 -31.70 -37.49
CA GLY A 262 -6.08 -32.87 -38.36
C GLY A 262 -6.18 -34.24 -37.66
N GLU A 263 -7.33 -34.92 -37.79
CA GLU A 263 -7.54 -36.35 -37.52
C GLU A 263 -7.06 -37.21 -38.74
N PRO A 264 -6.82 -38.55 -38.67
CA PRO A 264 -7.84 -39.53 -38.24
C PRO A 264 -7.40 -40.81 -37.47
N SER A 265 -8.45 -41.53 -37.09
CA SER A 265 -8.68 -42.74 -36.27
C SER A 265 -7.97 -44.06 -36.61
N ASN A 266 -7.77 -44.90 -35.55
CA ASN A 266 -8.16 -46.33 -35.41
C ASN A 266 -7.46 -46.99 -34.17
N SER A 267 -8.00 -47.98 -33.43
CA SER A 267 -9.34 -48.61 -33.39
C SER A 267 -9.54 -49.56 -32.18
N VAL A 268 -10.81 -49.71 -31.73
CA VAL A 268 -11.48 -50.94 -31.18
C VAL A 268 -11.14 -51.52 -29.78
N ARG A 269 -12.15 -51.50 -28.88
CA ARG A 269 -12.98 -52.68 -28.43
C ARG A 269 -14.29 -52.20 -27.74
N THR A 270 -15.48 -52.34 -28.35
CA THR A 270 -16.55 -53.38 -28.17
C THR A 270 -17.11 -53.48 -26.73
N LEU A 271 -18.43 -53.44 -26.42
CA LEU A 271 -19.63 -54.16 -26.93
C LEU A 271 -20.90 -53.24 -26.89
N SER A 272 -21.77 -53.17 -27.92
CA SER A 272 -23.09 -53.88 -28.09
C SER A 272 -24.19 -53.51 -27.04
N ASN A 273 -25.45 -53.17 -27.34
CA ASN A 273 -26.34 -53.45 -28.50
C ASN A 273 -27.36 -52.31 -28.79
N SER A 274 -28.03 -52.41 -29.95
CA SER A 274 -29.21 -51.64 -30.43
C SER A 274 -30.33 -52.66 -30.76
N PRO A 275 -31.43 -52.39 -31.51
CA PRO A 275 -32.14 -51.15 -31.87
C PRO A 275 -33.68 -51.23 -31.69
N GLU A 276 -34.43 -50.15 -31.97
CA GLU A 276 -35.72 -50.18 -32.72
C GLU A 276 -36.20 -48.73 -33.07
N GLY A 277 -36.98 -48.57 -34.15
CA GLY A 277 -37.64 -47.32 -34.59
C GLY A 277 -39.07 -47.63 -35.08
N PRO A 278 -39.67 -46.95 -36.07
CA PRO A 278 -39.47 -45.59 -36.65
C PRO A 278 -40.83 -44.84 -36.91
N VAL A 279 -40.89 -43.83 -37.81
CA VAL A 279 -42.10 -43.25 -38.52
C VAL A 279 -42.99 -42.27 -37.69
N ALA A 280 -43.63 -41.16 -38.14
CA ALA A 280 -43.69 -40.27 -39.34
C ALA A 280 -44.00 -38.80 -38.84
N GLY A 281 -43.85 -37.69 -39.58
CA GLY A 281 -44.71 -37.15 -40.67
C GLY A 281 -46.14 -36.78 -40.18
N ARG A 282 -46.76 -35.62 -40.43
CA ARG A 282 -46.54 -34.53 -41.44
C ARG A 282 -47.32 -33.23 -41.04
N ASP A 283 -47.24 -32.21 -41.90
CA ASP A 283 -48.15 -31.05 -42.09
C ASP A 283 -47.97 -29.73 -41.28
N GLY A 284 -48.05 -28.60 -42.00
CA GLY A 284 -48.15 -27.19 -41.52
C GLY A 284 -49.38 -26.52 -42.18
N PRO A 285 -49.38 -25.24 -42.62
CA PRO A 285 -48.47 -24.10 -42.40
C PRO A 285 -49.20 -22.76 -42.04
N SER A 286 -48.48 -21.63 -41.89
CA SER A 286 -48.90 -20.20 -42.07
C SER A 286 -48.05 -19.25 -41.20
N SER A 287 -47.61 -18.04 -41.61
CA SER A 287 -47.39 -17.41 -42.92
C SER A 287 -46.50 -16.15 -42.77
N ALA A 288 -45.80 -15.74 -43.85
CA ALA A 288 -45.32 -14.40 -44.27
C ALA A 288 -44.74 -13.36 -43.25
N SER A 289 -43.80 -12.46 -43.58
CA SER A 289 -43.17 -12.04 -44.85
C SER A 289 -41.76 -11.45 -44.56
N MET A 290 -40.71 -11.77 -45.32
CA MET A 290 -40.13 -11.01 -46.47
C MET A 290 -39.51 -9.61 -46.15
N GLU A 291 -38.39 -9.16 -46.76
CA GLU A 291 -37.21 -9.78 -47.42
C GLU A 291 -36.29 -8.65 -47.98
N ILE A 292 -34.95 -8.89 -48.13
CA ILE A 292 -34.08 -8.44 -49.28
C ILE A 292 -33.88 -6.91 -49.54
N ALA A 293 -32.78 -6.33 -50.06
CA ALA A 293 -31.45 -6.79 -50.54
C ALA A 293 -30.38 -5.69 -50.32
N ALA A 294 -29.11 -6.03 -50.62
CA ALA A 294 -28.02 -5.07 -50.83
C ALA A 294 -27.65 -4.95 -52.33
N ALA A 295 -27.13 -3.78 -52.76
CA ALA A 295 -26.35 -3.60 -53.98
C ALA A 295 -25.46 -2.34 -53.90
N GLN A 296 -24.40 -2.30 -54.72
CA GLN A 296 -23.27 -1.35 -54.65
C GLN A 296 -23.39 -0.21 -55.69
N SER A 297 -22.69 0.91 -55.46
CA SER A 297 -22.05 1.69 -56.53
C SER A 297 -20.91 2.58 -56.00
N SER A 298 -19.90 2.85 -56.82
CA SER A 298 -18.75 3.72 -56.53
C SER A 298 -18.59 4.80 -57.60
N ALA A 299 -18.34 6.04 -57.19
CA ALA A 299 -17.72 7.09 -58.02
C ALA A 299 -17.10 8.18 -57.11
N ALA A 300 -16.08 8.89 -57.60
CA ALA A 300 -15.23 9.78 -56.80
C ALA A 300 -15.21 11.24 -57.31
N ALA A 301 -14.87 12.22 -56.45
CA ALA A 301 -13.83 13.24 -56.68
C ALA A 301 -13.87 14.41 -55.65
N ALA A 302 -12.67 14.86 -55.22
CA ALA A 302 -12.29 16.16 -54.62
C ALA A 302 -13.06 16.72 -53.39
N GLY A 303 -12.46 17.40 -52.40
CA GLY A 303 -11.03 17.64 -52.10
C GLY A 303 -10.76 19.02 -51.47
N HIS A 304 -10.54 19.10 -50.14
CA HIS A 304 -9.83 20.21 -49.44
C HIS A 304 -9.57 19.84 -47.94
N PRO A 305 -8.78 20.59 -47.14
CA PRO A 305 -7.81 19.96 -46.23
C PRO A 305 -8.02 20.21 -44.72
N SER A 306 -7.60 19.22 -43.94
CA SER A 306 -6.90 19.33 -42.66
C SER A 306 -7.06 20.62 -41.82
N GLN A 307 -8.02 20.62 -40.88
CA GLN A 307 -7.88 21.41 -39.65
C GLN A 307 -7.22 20.56 -38.55
N PRO A 308 -6.18 21.04 -37.83
CA PRO A 308 -5.63 20.34 -36.68
C PRO A 308 -6.58 20.46 -35.49
N GLY A 309 -7.14 19.34 -35.02
CA GLY A 309 -8.01 19.34 -33.86
C GLY A 309 -7.27 19.67 -32.56
N GLU A 310 -7.54 20.84 -31.98
CA GLU A 310 -7.26 21.12 -30.56
C GLU A 310 -8.12 20.24 -29.65
N ASN A 311 -7.73 18.97 -29.48
CA ASN A 311 -8.27 18.12 -28.42
C ASN A 311 -7.31 16.97 -28.04
N SER A 312 -6.20 17.33 -27.40
CA SER A 312 -5.43 16.38 -26.58
C SER A 312 -4.93 17.02 -25.29
N GLY A 313 -5.85 17.64 -24.54
CA GLY A 313 -5.64 17.98 -23.14
C GLY A 313 -5.30 16.70 -22.36
N SER A 314 -4.04 16.58 -21.94
CA SER A 314 -3.45 15.35 -21.39
C SER A 314 -4.14 14.86 -20.12
N ASN A 315 -5.16 14.00 -20.28
CA ASN A 315 -5.77 13.22 -19.21
C ASN A 315 -4.83 12.10 -18.73
N ARG A 316 -3.70 12.48 -18.13
CA ARG A 316 -2.76 11.59 -17.43
C ARG A 316 -2.70 11.89 -15.93
N PRO A 317 -2.50 10.87 -15.07
CA PRO A 317 -3.59 10.54 -14.15
C PRO A 317 -3.42 11.10 -12.73
N THR A 318 -4.50 11.70 -12.23
CA THR A 318 -4.74 12.05 -10.81
C THR A 318 -4.45 10.90 -9.83
N ARG A 319 -4.54 9.64 -10.29
CA ARG A 319 -4.17 8.42 -9.55
C ARG A 319 -2.76 8.45 -8.93
N ARG A 320 -1.77 9.13 -9.52
CA ARG A 320 -0.39 9.18 -8.99
C ARG A 320 -0.23 10.12 -7.79
N VAL A 321 -0.77 11.35 -7.88
CA VAL A 321 -0.76 12.35 -6.78
C VAL A 321 -1.49 11.82 -5.54
N HIS A 322 -2.54 11.03 -5.77
CA HIS A 322 -3.32 10.39 -4.73
C HIS A 322 -2.52 9.32 -3.94
N GLY A 323 -1.58 8.62 -4.61
CA GLY A 323 -0.75 7.58 -4.00
C GLY A 323 0.27 8.13 -3.00
N ASP A 324 0.89 9.27 -3.32
CA ASP A 324 1.87 9.96 -2.47
C ASP A 324 1.28 10.36 -1.10
N ARG A 325 0.08 10.92 -1.08
CA ARG A 325 -0.60 11.38 0.16
C ARG A 325 -0.89 10.22 1.12
N THR A 326 -1.42 9.11 0.63
CA THR A 326 -1.67 7.91 1.46
C THR A 326 -0.37 7.30 1.98
N THR A 327 0.69 7.28 1.17
CA THR A 327 2.00 6.80 1.62
C THR A 327 2.57 7.68 2.73
N LYS A 328 2.52 9.01 2.58
CA LYS A 328 2.96 9.96 3.62
C LYS A 328 2.19 9.78 4.94
N MET A 329 0.87 9.63 4.86
CA MET A 329 0.03 9.32 6.02
C MET A 329 0.49 8.05 6.75
N LEU A 330 0.72 6.95 6.02
CA LEU A 330 1.15 5.68 6.59
C LEU A 330 2.58 5.72 7.16
N LEU A 331 3.46 6.54 6.57
CA LEU A 331 4.79 6.82 7.13
C LEU A 331 4.71 7.55 8.49
N PHE A 332 3.85 8.59 8.62
CA PHE A 332 3.67 9.28 9.90
C PHE A 332 3.13 8.34 10.99
N ILE A 333 2.15 7.49 10.67
CA ILE A 333 1.63 6.45 11.57
C ILE A 333 2.76 5.51 12.02
N THR A 334 3.57 5.05 11.06
CA THR A 334 4.72 4.17 11.32
C THR A 334 5.73 4.79 12.28
N VAL A 335 6.09 6.06 12.09
CA VAL A 335 7.06 6.75 12.95
C VAL A 335 6.52 6.86 14.38
N LEU A 336 5.25 7.22 14.55
CA LEU A 336 4.60 7.30 15.86
C LEU A 336 4.49 5.92 16.55
N LEU A 337 4.28 4.86 15.78
CA LEU A 337 4.32 3.48 16.25
C LEU A 337 5.72 3.07 16.73
N ILE A 338 6.78 3.39 15.99
CA ILE A 338 8.16 3.09 16.43
C ILE A 338 8.48 3.85 17.74
N VAL A 339 8.25 5.16 17.76
CA VAL A 339 8.59 6.03 18.92
C VAL A 339 7.87 5.60 20.20
N SER A 340 6.60 5.21 20.09
CA SER A 340 5.80 4.77 21.25
C SER A 340 6.13 3.36 21.75
N TRP A 341 6.72 2.50 20.91
CA TRP A 341 7.17 1.16 21.30
C TRP A 341 8.56 1.12 21.93
N VAL A 342 9.47 2.01 21.50
CA VAL A 342 10.87 2.03 21.99
C VAL A 342 10.97 2.02 23.53
N PRO A 343 10.22 2.82 24.31
CA PRO A 343 10.28 2.77 25.77
C PRO A 343 9.93 1.39 26.34
N TYR A 344 8.89 0.73 25.81
CA TYR A 344 8.49 -0.61 26.25
C TYR A 344 9.59 -1.63 25.97
N VAL A 345 10.11 -1.67 24.74
CA VAL A 345 11.13 -2.64 24.32
C VAL A 345 12.42 -2.45 25.11
N LEU A 346 12.89 -1.22 25.28
CA LEU A 346 14.10 -0.93 26.06
C LEU A 346 13.93 -1.37 27.53
N ILE A 347 12.83 -1.02 28.18
CA ILE A 347 12.59 -1.34 29.59
C ILE A 347 12.46 -2.85 29.83
N PHE A 348 11.76 -3.58 28.95
CA PHE A 348 11.63 -5.05 29.04
C PHE A 348 12.90 -5.81 28.63
N SER A 349 13.85 -5.15 27.96
CA SER A 349 15.18 -5.71 27.64
C SER A 349 16.19 -5.53 28.76
N LEU A 350 15.90 -4.73 29.79
CA LEU A 350 16.83 -4.51 30.90
C LEU A 350 16.97 -5.76 31.78
N PRO A 351 18.19 -6.15 32.18
CA PRO A 351 18.40 -7.09 33.27
C PRO A 351 17.71 -6.61 34.57
N ALA A 352 17.26 -7.55 35.39
CA ALA A 352 16.49 -7.23 36.61
C ALA A 352 17.19 -6.22 37.53
N HIS A 353 18.51 -6.32 37.71
CA HIS A 353 19.28 -5.37 38.52
C HIS A 353 19.26 -3.94 37.95
N ALA A 354 19.34 -3.79 36.62
CA ALA A 354 19.32 -2.51 35.94
C ALA A 354 17.90 -1.90 35.97
N TYR A 355 16.86 -2.72 35.82
CA TYR A 355 15.47 -2.29 36.02
C TYR A 355 15.23 -1.81 37.46
N ILE A 356 15.67 -2.57 38.47
CA ILE A 356 15.56 -2.19 39.89
C ILE A 356 16.29 -0.87 40.16
N TYR A 357 17.52 -0.71 39.66
CA TYR A 357 18.27 0.53 39.77
C TYR A 357 17.54 1.71 39.11
N LEU A 358 17.01 1.53 37.90
CA LEU A 358 16.21 2.54 37.20
C LEU A 358 15.02 3.00 38.03
N VAL A 359 14.19 2.07 38.54
CA VAL A 359 12.93 2.39 39.25
C VAL A 359 13.11 2.89 40.69
N THR A 360 14.30 2.69 41.29
CA THR A 360 14.60 3.07 42.68
C THR A 360 15.57 4.25 42.82
N ARG A 361 16.44 4.50 41.82
CA ARG A 361 17.51 5.51 41.91
C ARG A 361 17.42 6.62 40.89
N ILE A 362 16.79 6.40 39.73
CA ILE A 362 16.75 7.39 38.63
C ILE A 362 15.33 7.93 38.41
N ILE A 363 14.36 7.04 38.22
CA ILE A 363 13.00 7.37 37.79
C ILE A 363 12.01 6.63 38.70
N SER A 364 10.94 7.29 39.17
CA SER A 364 9.91 6.59 39.96
C SER A 364 9.26 5.44 39.17
N TYR A 365 8.99 4.32 39.84
CA TYR A 365 8.26 3.19 39.26
C TYR A 365 6.96 3.60 38.54
N LYS A 366 6.23 4.62 39.05
CA LYS A 366 4.99 5.14 38.41
C LYS A 366 5.24 5.75 37.03
N VAL A 367 6.39 6.40 36.85
CA VAL A 367 6.78 7.04 35.58
C VAL A 367 7.27 5.98 34.59
N VAL A 368 8.07 5.01 35.04
CA VAL A 368 8.47 3.84 34.23
C VAL A 368 7.25 3.00 33.82
N TYR A 369 6.27 2.85 34.70
CA TYR A 369 5.01 2.18 34.40
C TYR A 369 4.12 2.99 33.44
N SER A 370 4.20 4.32 33.45
CA SER A 370 3.42 5.16 32.54
C SER A 370 4.06 5.26 31.15
N ILE A 371 5.39 5.36 31.05
CA ILE A 371 6.09 5.45 29.76
C ILE A 371 5.97 4.15 28.94
N THR A 372 5.99 2.97 29.59
CA THR A 372 5.78 1.66 28.93
C THR A 372 4.36 1.48 28.38
N ARG A 373 3.39 2.30 28.82
CA ARG A 373 2.00 2.31 28.33
C ARG A 373 1.77 3.25 27.14
N ILE A 374 2.76 4.08 26.76
CA ILE A 374 2.65 5.00 25.61
C ILE A 374 2.37 4.25 24.30
N ARG A 375 2.85 3.02 24.12
CA ARG A 375 2.49 2.14 22.98
C ARG A 375 0.98 1.99 22.76
N GLY A 376 0.16 2.09 23.81
CA GLY A 376 -1.30 2.04 23.71
C GLY A 376 -1.92 3.25 23.00
N PHE A 377 -1.22 4.39 22.94
CA PHE A 377 -1.68 5.58 22.20
C PHE A 377 -1.70 5.35 20.67
N ASN A 378 -1.00 4.33 20.15
CA ASN A 378 -1.10 3.96 18.73
C ASN A 378 -2.53 3.67 18.30
N HIS A 379 -3.33 3.08 19.20
CA HIS A 379 -4.71 2.73 18.91
C HIS A 379 -5.61 3.96 18.77
N MET A 380 -5.24 5.15 19.26
CA MET A 380 -5.98 6.40 18.99
C MET A 380 -5.37 7.24 17.86
N ILE A 381 -4.03 7.23 17.73
CA ILE A 381 -3.30 8.23 16.95
C ILE A 381 -3.64 8.20 15.45
N ASN A 382 -4.04 7.02 14.96
CA ASN A 382 -4.41 6.78 13.57
C ASN A 382 -5.46 7.77 13.09
N ALA A 383 -6.58 7.97 13.80
CA ALA A 383 -7.64 8.89 13.40
C ALA A 383 -7.14 10.32 13.14
N PHE A 384 -6.26 10.82 14.02
CA PHE A 384 -5.67 12.16 13.90
C PHE A 384 -4.74 12.27 12.69
N VAL A 385 -3.89 11.26 12.43
CA VAL A 385 -2.98 11.28 11.25
C VAL A 385 -3.76 11.15 9.94
N TYR A 386 -4.78 10.29 9.89
CA TYR A 386 -5.68 10.20 8.74
C TYR A 386 -6.39 11.54 8.48
N TRP A 387 -6.93 12.16 9.54
CA TRP A 387 -7.60 13.46 9.42
C TRP A 387 -6.65 14.56 8.95
N ALA A 388 -5.44 14.66 9.50
CA ALA A 388 -4.48 15.71 9.17
C ALA A 388 -3.87 15.53 7.76
N VAL A 389 -3.35 14.35 7.44
CA VAL A 389 -2.48 14.12 6.28
C VAL A 389 -3.25 13.68 5.03
N ASN A 390 -4.43 13.07 5.18
CA ASN A 390 -5.18 12.49 4.06
C ASN A 390 -6.44 13.31 3.71
N PRO A 391 -6.35 14.28 2.77
CA PRO A 391 -7.51 15.08 2.35
C PRO A 391 -8.60 14.25 1.67
N VAL A 392 -8.27 13.08 1.12
CA VAL A 392 -9.23 12.16 0.51
C VAL A 392 -10.08 11.51 1.59
N PHE A 393 -9.45 11.06 2.68
CA PHE A 393 -10.16 10.56 3.85
C PHE A 393 -11.15 11.61 4.39
N ARG A 394 -10.76 12.89 4.47
CA ARG A 394 -11.69 13.98 4.83
C ARG A 394 -12.89 14.10 3.88
N GLN A 395 -12.72 13.83 2.58
CA GLN A 395 -13.83 13.79 1.60
C GLN A 395 -14.70 12.53 1.75
N ASP A 396 -14.08 11.37 2.02
CA ASP A 396 -14.79 10.11 2.28
C ASP A 396 -15.67 10.23 3.53
N VAL A 397 -15.12 10.76 4.63
CA VAL A 397 -15.86 11.04 5.87
C VAL A 397 -17.03 12.00 5.63
N LYS A 398 -16.84 13.10 4.87
CA LYS A 398 -17.95 14.00 4.49
C LYS A 398 -19.07 13.25 3.75
N ARG A 399 -18.73 12.32 2.85
CA ARG A 399 -19.73 11.49 2.14
C ARG A 399 -20.48 10.56 3.07
N VAL A 400 -19.82 9.95 4.06
CA VAL A 400 -20.48 9.14 5.10
C VAL A 400 -21.52 9.97 5.85
N PHE A 401 -21.16 11.15 6.36
CA PHE A 401 -22.11 12.02 7.09
C PHE A 401 -23.29 12.48 6.22
N ILE A 402 -23.05 12.82 4.94
CA ILE A 402 -24.13 13.17 4.00
C ILE A 402 -25.07 11.97 3.77
N HIS A 403 -24.53 10.74 3.67
CA HIS A 403 -25.34 9.54 3.49
C HIS A 403 -26.16 9.21 4.73
N LEU A 404 -25.55 9.24 5.93
CA LEU A 404 -26.25 9.05 7.20
C LEU A 404 -27.39 10.06 7.38
N ARG A 405 -27.16 11.36 7.12
CA ARG A 405 -28.21 12.39 7.18
C ARG A 405 -29.36 12.12 6.21
N LYS A 406 -29.09 11.54 5.03
CA LYS A 406 -30.14 11.14 4.07
C LYS A 406 -30.94 9.90 4.52
N LEU A 407 -30.38 9.06 5.39
CA LEU A 407 -31.08 7.92 5.99
C LEU A 407 -31.92 8.37 7.20
N THR A 408 -31.44 9.30 8.02
CA THR A 408 -32.19 9.84 9.18
C THR A 408 -33.35 10.76 8.79
N ASN A 409 -33.30 11.34 7.58
CA ASN A 409 -34.37 12.19 7.03
C ASN A 409 -35.38 11.40 6.17
N ARG A 410 -35.46 10.08 6.34
CA ARG A 410 -36.44 9.16 5.75
C ARG A 410 -37.13 8.40 6.86
#